data_AF-A0A8K0EX07-F1
#
_entry.id   AF-A0A8K0EX07-F1
#
_cell.length_a   1.000
_cell.length_b   1.000
_cell.length_c   1.000
_cell.angle_alpha   90.00
_cell.angle_beta   90.00
_cell.angle_gamma   90.00
#
_symmetry.space_group_name_H-M   'P 1'
#
loop_
_entity.id
_entity.type
_entity.pdbx_description
1 polymer ?
#
loop_
_entity_poly.entity_id
_entity_poly.type
_entity_poly.pdbx_seq_one_letter_code
_entity_poly.pdbx_strand_id
1 'polypeptide(L)'
;MKIVKVEMGKPDFIKHMKKEMQDFRSHVSRVNHQYAEVRKLKESLPSDEVAIQMDFSENYNCQTMEEIQSAYWNAEMVTVHPAVVYHKN
;
A
#
# COMPACT_ATOMS: atom_id res chain seq x y z
N MET A 1 -17.93 -13.93 -7.49
CA MET A 1 -18.18 -12.65 -6.80
C MET A 1 -19.65 -12.32 -6.91
N LYS A 2 -20.43 -12.44 -5.83
CA LYS A 2 -21.85 -12.04 -5.83
C LYS A 2 -21.90 -10.53 -5.67
N ILE A 3 -22.47 -9.82 -6.64
CA ILE A 3 -22.71 -8.39 -6.53
C ILE A 3 -23.81 -8.21 -5.48
N VAL A 4 -23.43 -7.69 -4.31
CA VAL A 4 -24.38 -7.31 -3.27
C VAL A 4 -25.01 -5.99 -3.72
N LYS A 5 -26.30 -6.00 -4.03
CA LYS A 5 -27.07 -4.77 -4.22
C LYS A 5 -27.35 -4.17 -2.86
N VAL A 6 -26.83 -2.97 -2.63
CA VAL A 6 -27.13 -2.16 -1.46
C VAL A 6 -27.93 -0.96 -1.94
N GLU A 7 -29.12 -0.77 -1.38
CA GLU A 7 -29.96 0.39 -1.64
C GLU A 7 -29.98 1.28 -0.40
N MET A 8 -30.02 2.59 -0.61
CA MET A 8 -29.96 3.58 0.45
C MET A 8 -30.91 4.72 0.13
N GLY A 9 -31.61 5.22 1.15
CA GLY A 9 -32.44 6.42 1.03
C GLY A 9 -31.61 7.63 0.64
N LYS A 10 -32.18 8.52 -0.19
CA LYS A 10 -31.51 9.75 -0.67
C LYS A 10 -30.86 10.59 0.45
N PRO A 11 -31.51 10.83 1.61
CA PRO A 11 -30.90 11.63 2.69
C PRO A 11 -29.66 10.95 3.30
N ASP A 12 -29.74 9.64 3.53
CA ASP A 12 -28.64 8.85 4.09
C ASP A 12 -27.48 8.76 3.10
N PHE A 13 -27.78 8.64 1.80
CA PHE A 13 -26.77 8.67 0.75
C PHE A 13 -26.01 10.00 0.72
N ILE A 14 -26.72 11.13 0.80
CA ILE A 14 -26.09 12.45 0.84
C ILE A 14 -25.19 12.58 2.08
N LYS A 15 -25.65 12.09 3.24
CA LYS A 15 -24.84 12.09 4.47
C LYS A 15 -23.59 11.23 4.33
N HIS A 16 -23.74 10.02 3.79
CA HIS A 16 -22.62 9.10 3.57
C HIS A 16 -21.61 9.69 2.59
N MET A 17 -22.07 10.16 1.43
CA MET A 17 -21.21 10.80 0.43
C MET A 17 -20.44 11.99 1.01
N LYS A 18 -21.08 12.86 1.80
CA LYS A 18 -20.40 14.00 2.43
C LYS A 18 -19.26 13.56 3.36
N LYS A 19 -19.46 12.47 4.11
CA LYS A 19 -18.41 11.89 4.96
C LYS A 19 -17.26 11.35 4.11
N GLU A 20 -17.56 10.52 3.12
CA GLU A 20 -16.55 9.96 2.22
C GLU A 20 -15.75 11.04 1.49
N MET A 21 -16.38 12.16 1.11
CA MET A 21 -15.70 13.30 0.51
C MET A 21 -14.74 14.02 1.47
N GLN A 22 -15.05 14.07 2.77
CA GLN A 22 -14.14 14.62 3.78
C GLN A 22 -12.94 13.69 3.99
N ASP A 23 -13.19 12.38 4.06
CA ASP A 23 -12.14 11.37 4.22
C ASP A 23 -11.23 11.34 2.98
N PHE A 24 -11.81 11.41 1.79
CA PHE A 24 -11.08 11.48 0.52
C PHE A 24 -10.21 12.75 0.44
N ARG A 25 -10.75 13.93 0.79
CA ARG A 25 -9.97 15.18 0.82
C ARG A 25 -8.76 15.05 1.75
N SER A 26 -8.97 14.51 2.95
CA SER A 26 -7.91 14.30 3.93
C SER A 26 -6.85 13.34 3.41
N HIS A 27 -7.28 12.26 2.75
CA HIS A 27 -6.38 11.30 2.10
C HIS A 27 -5.54 11.97 1.00
N VAL A 28 -6.16 12.70 0.08
CA VAL A 28 -5.45 13.41 -1.00
C VAL A 28 -4.45 14.41 -0.45
N SER A 29 -4.82 15.19 0.56
CA SER A 29 -3.91 16.14 1.20
C SER A 29 -2.70 15.45 1.81
N ARG A 30 -2.90 14.30 2.46
CA ARG A 30 -1.81 13.52 3.07
C ARG A 30 -0.89 12.95 2.00
N VAL A 31 -1.43 12.36 0.93
CA VAL A 31 -0.64 11.81 -0.18
C VAL A 31 0.21 12.90 -0.83
N ASN A 32 -0.38 14.06 -1.12
CA ASN A 32 0.35 15.19 -1.71
C ASN A 32 1.48 15.69 -0.80
N HIS A 33 1.20 15.82 0.51
CA HIS A 33 2.22 16.25 1.47
C HIS A 33 3.36 15.24 1.60
N GLN A 34 3.04 13.95 1.77
CA GLN A 34 4.04 12.89 1.85
C GLN A 34 4.92 12.84 0.60
N TYR A 35 4.32 12.96 -0.59
CA TYR A 35 5.07 13.02 -1.83
C TYR A 35 6.02 14.22 -1.88
N ALA A 36 5.55 15.40 -1.48
CA ALA A 36 6.37 16.62 -1.47
C ALA A 36 7.56 16.50 -0.52
N GLU A 37 7.37 15.99 0.69
CA GLU A 37 8.45 15.80 1.67
C GLU A 37 9.45 14.74 1.22
N VAL A 38 8.98 13.60 0.69
CA VAL A 38 9.87 12.54 0.15
C VAL A 38 10.68 13.06 -1.03
N ARG A 39 10.07 13.85 -1.91
CA ARG A 39 10.78 14.48 -3.03
C ARG A 39 11.86 15.43 -2.53
N LYS A 40 11.52 16.30 -1.59
CA LYS A 40 12.47 17.24 -0.97
C LYS A 40 13.64 16.50 -0.30
N LEU A 41 13.37 15.42 0.42
CA LEU A 41 14.41 14.57 1.01
C LEU A 41 15.38 14.03 -0.05
N LYS A 42 14.85 13.48 -1.15
CA LYS A 42 15.66 12.95 -2.25
C LYS A 42 16.49 14.04 -2.95
N GLU A 43 15.91 15.22 -3.18
CA GLU A 43 16.60 16.34 -3.84
C GLU A 43 17.67 16.99 -2.95
N SER A 44 17.49 16.97 -1.63
CA SER A 44 18.42 17.56 -0.65
C SER A 44 19.37 16.55 0.00
N LEU A 45 19.43 15.32 -0.52
CA LEU A 45 20.26 14.25 0.04
C LEU A 45 21.76 14.62 0.01
N PRO A 46 22.48 14.53 1.14
CA PRO A 46 23.94 14.64 1.19
C PRO A 46 24.65 13.53 0.40
N SER A 47 25.90 13.75 0.00
CA SER A 47 26.67 12.77 -0.78
C SER A 47 27.18 11.59 0.04
N ASP A 48 27.23 11.73 1.37
CA ASP A 48 27.64 10.73 2.34
C ASP A 48 26.46 9.99 2.98
N GLU A 49 25.23 10.30 2.57
CA GLU A 49 24.01 9.69 3.08
C GLU A 49 23.22 8.96 1.98
N VAL A 50 22.35 8.05 2.41
CA VAL A 50 21.41 7.35 1.54
C VAL A 50 20.00 7.44 2.10
N ALA A 51 19.01 7.55 1.23
CA ALA A 51 17.60 7.47 1.61
C ALA A 51 17.02 6.12 1.18
N ILE A 52 16.45 5.37 2.12
CA ILE A 52 15.84 4.06 1.85
C ILE A 52 14.32 4.21 1.94
N GLN A 53 13.63 3.99 0.83
CA GLN A 53 12.17 3.94 0.79
C GLN A 53 11.72 2.48 0.74
N MET A 54 11.03 2.04 1.78
CA MET A 54 10.57 0.66 1.93
C MET A 54 9.05 0.59 1.84
N ASP A 55 8.53 -0.44 1.19
CA ASP A 55 7.10 -0.77 1.21
C ASP A 55 6.81 -1.83 2.29
N PHE A 56 5.54 -2.13 2.52
CA PHE A 56 5.15 -3.20 3.44
C PHE A 56 5.71 -4.54 2.96
N SER A 57 6.20 -5.33 3.91
CA SER A 57 6.60 -6.70 3.63
C SER A 57 5.39 -7.58 3.34
N GLU A 58 5.50 -8.44 2.34
CA GLU A 58 4.48 -9.41 1.99
C GLU A 58 5.01 -10.83 2.13
N ASN A 59 4.17 -11.72 2.66
CA ASN A 59 4.50 -13.14 2.79
C ASN A 59 4.01 -13.88 1.56
N TYR A 60 4.93 -14.61 0.92
CA TYR A 60 4.65 -15.42 -0.25
C TYR A 60 4.85 -16.89 0.11
N ASN A 61 3.88 -17.72 -0.26
CA ASN A 61 4.03 -19.16 -0.19
C ASN A 61 4.94 -19.61 -1.34
N CYS A 62 5.98 -20.38 -1.01
CA CYS A 62 6.85 -21.02 -1.98
C CYS A 62 6.18 -22.29 -2.50
N GLN A 63 5.17 -22.13 -3.36
CA GLN A 63 4.49 -23.26 -4.00
C GLN A 63 5.13 -23.59 -5.35
N THR A 64 5.39 -24.88 -5.56
CA THR A 64 5.73 -25.42 -6.87
C THR A 64 4.46 -25.84 -7.63
N MET A 65 4.52 -25.87 -8.97
CA MET A 65 3.40 -26.40 -9.75
C MET A 65 3.30 -27.91 -9.52
N GLU A 66 2.09 -28.40 -9.24
CA GLU A 66 1.74 -29.82 -8.97
C GLU A 66 2.09 -30.38 -7.58
N GLU A 67 1.97 -29.58 -6.51
CA GLU A 67 2.14 -30.07 -5.14
C GLU A 67 1.01 -31.00 -4.67
N ILE A 68 1.39 -32.06 -3.94
CA ILE A 68 0.45 -32.93 -3.23
C ILE A 68 -0.28 -32.15 -2.12
N GLN A 69 -1.53 -32.49 -1.82
CA GLN A 69 -2.35 -31.74 -0.85
C GLN A 69 -1.71 -31.59 0.54
N SER A 70 -0.86 -32.52 0.97
CA SER A 70 -0.18 -32.43 2.27
C SER A 70 0.82 -31.27 2.33
N ALA A 71 1.39 -30.84 1.21
CA ALA A 71 2.29 -29.68 1.15
C ALA A 71 1.54 -28.36 1.41
N TYR A 72 0.22 -28.32 1.18
CA TYR A 72 -0.61 -27.13 1.40
C TYR A 72 -0.72 -26.72 2.88
N TRP A 73 -0.57 -27.68 3.80
CA TRP A 73 -0.72 -27.44 5.25
C TRP A 73 0.59 -27.05 5.96
N ASN A 74 1.73 -27.18 5.26
CA ASN A 74 3.06 -26.86 5.80
C ASN A 74 3.93 -26.21 4.71
N ALA A 75 3.33 -25.29 3.95
CA ALA A 75 4.02 -24.59 2.89
C ALA A 75 5.11 -23.69 3.47
N GLU A 76 6.30 -23.76 2.89
CA GLU A 76 7.36 -22.80 3.21
C GLU A 76 6.92 -21.41 2.76
N MET A 77 7.15 -20.42 3.62
CA MET A 77 6.83 -19.03 3.35
C MET A 77 8.10 -18.19 3.38
N VAL A 78 8.19 -17.25 2.45
CA VAL A 78 9.22 -16.22 2.43
C VAL A 78 8.57 -14.85 2.58
N THR A 79 9.18 -14.01 3.41
CA THR A 79 8.79 -12.60 3.52
C THR A 79 9.63 -11.78 2.56
N VAL A 80 8.99 -11.14 1.59
CA VAL A 80 9.65 -10.23 0.65
C VAL A 80 9.45 -8.81 1.15
N HIS A 81 10.55 -8.06 1.27
CA HIS A 81 10.52 -6.66 1.69
C HIS A 81 11.04 -5.76 0.55
N PRO A 82 10.13 -5.13 -0.24
CA PRO A 82 10.53 -4.24 -1.31
C PRO A 82 11.15 -2.95 -0.75
N ALA A 83 12.37 -2.62 -1.19
CA ALA A 83 13.07 -1.41 -0.81
C ALA A 83 13.77 -0.77 -2.01
N VAL A 84 13.76 0.57 -2.06
CA VAL A 84 14.48 1.39 -3.04
C VAL A 84 15.48 2.26 -2.30
N VAL A 85 16.75 2.16 -2.67
CA VAL A 85 17.83 2.97 -2.11
C VAL A 85 18.16 4.11 -3.08
N TYR A 86 18.10 5.34 -2.57
CA TYR A 86 18.51 6.55 -3.27
C TYR A 86 19.84 7.02 -2.69
N HIS A 87 20.80 7.34 -3.55
CA HIS A 87 22.07 7.95 -3.18
C HIS A 87 22.41 9.04 -4.19
N LYS A 88 23.28 9.97 -3.79
CA LYS A 88 23.83 10.95 -4.71
C LYS A 88 25.04 10.35 -5.43
N ASN A 89 25.19 10.62 -6.72
CA ASN A 89 26.41 10.28 -7.47
C ASN A 89 27.53 11.25 -7.14
#